data_AF-A0A7J6BQ05-F1
#
_entry.id   AF-A0A7J6BQ05-F1
#
_cell.length_a   1.000
_cell.length_b   1.000
_cell.length_c   1.000
_cell.angle_alpha   90.00
_cell.angle_beta   90.00
_cell.angle_gamma   90.00
#
_symmetry.space_group_name_H-M   'P 1'
#
loop_
_entity.id
_entity.type
_entity.pdbx_description
1 polymer ?
#
loop_
_entity_poly.entity_id
_entity_poly.type
_entity_poly.pdbx_seq_one_letter_code
_entity_poly.pdbx_strand_id
1 'polypeptide(L)'
;MHLSSASQRMFCLFSLVIFLCAFTSGVISHDPKKPTCCRKLTNKEPVVKITSCYILPATRKCLAAVVFLDKNNRLHCINPEAPWLSERIKRLEQNGVTCEDYTKSKDKDMVAKHV
;
A
#
# COMPACT_ATOMS: atom_id res chain seq x y z
N MET A 1 52.78 -8.17 11.31
CA MET A 1 51.76 -8.66 10.37
C MET A 1 51.54 -7.60 9.30
N HIS A 2 52.36 -7.58 8.24
CA HIS A 2 52.15 -6.67 7.10
C HIS A 2 51.18 -7.35 6.14
N LEU A 3 49.88 -7.06 6.29
CA LEU A 3 48.92 -7.49 5.28
C LEU A 3 49.18 -6.67 4.00
N SER A 4 49.40 -7.37 2.90
CA SER A 4 49.69 -6.81 1.58
C SER A 4 48.66 -5.73 1.19
N SER A 5 49.10 -4.59 0.65
CA SER A 5 48.20 -3.48 0.30
C SER A 5 47.10 -3.88 -0.70
N ALA A 6 47.33 -4.97 -1.45
CA ALA A 6 46.36 -5.57 -2.35
C ALA A 6 45.19 -6.24 -1.61
N SER A 7 45.43 -6.92 -0.47
CA SER A 7 44.37 -7.58 0.29
C SER A 7 43.48 -6.56 1.00
N GLN A 8 44.07 -5.47 1.50
CA GLN A 8 43.32 -4.38 2.13
C GLN A 8 42.37 -3.67 1.15
N ARG A 9 42.80 -3.45 -0.10
CA ARG A 9 41.96 -2.87 -1.16
C ARG A 9 40.80 -3.79 -1.55
N MET A 10 41.02 -5.10 -1.58
CA MET A 10 39.96 -6.08 -1.83
C MET A 10 38.89 -6.05 -0.74
N PHE A 11 39.28 -6.06 0.54
CA PHE A 11 38.32 -5.98 1.65
C PHE A 11 37.48 -4.70 1.63
N CYS A 12 38.08 -3.55 1.28
CA CYS A 12 37.34 -2.30 1.15
C CYS A 12 36.31 -2.35 0.02
N LEU A 13 36.67 -2.90 -1.14
CA LEU A 13 35.75 -3.00 -2.28
C LEU A 13 34.58 -3.95 -2.00
N PHE A 14 34.85 -5.09 -1.36
CA PHE A 14 33.79 -6.03 -0.95
C PHE A 14 32.81 -5.41 0.04
N SER A 15 33.31 -4.70 1.06
CA SER A 15 32.44 -4.01 2.03
C SER A 15 31.57 -2.93 1.39
N LEU A 16 32.09 -2.20 0.40
CA LEU A 16 31.36 -1.13 -0.28
C LEU A 16 30.25 -1.69 -1.18
N VAL A 17 30.49 -2.83 -1.85
CA VAL A 17 29.47 -3.55 -2.62
C VAL A 17 28.36 -4.11 -1.72
N ILE A 18 28.70 -4.70 -0.56
CA ILE A 18 27.70 -5.21 0.39
C ILE A 18 26.83 -4.07 0.94
N PHE A 19 27.42 -2.91 1.23
CA PHE A 19 26.68 -1.75 1.71
C PHE A 19 25.72 -1.22 0.66
N LEU A 20 26.11 -1.19 -0.63
CA LEU A 20 25.24 -0.78 -1.73
C LEU A 20 24.07 -1.76 -1.97
N CYS A 21 24.29 -3.07 -1.79
CA CYS A 21 23.26 -4.09 -1.93
C CYS A 21 22.22 -4.09 -0.79
N ALA A 22 22.54 -3.54 0.38
CA ALA A 22 21.58 -3.44 1.49
C ALA A 22 20.46 -2.40 1.23
N PHE A 23 20.63 -1.52 0.24
CA PHE A 23 19.64 -0.50 -0.11
C PHE A 23 18.73 -0.89 -1.28
N THR A 24 18.97 -2.04 -1.94
CA THR A 24 18.05 -2.52 -2.97
C THR A 24 16.77 -3.04 -2.35
N SER A 25 15.83 -2.10 -2.23
CA SER A 25 14.39 -2.26 -2.39
C SER A 25 13.67 -3.13 -1.36
N GLY A 26 13.10 -2.45 -0.36
CA GLY A 26 11.80 -2.85 0.16
C GLY A 26 10.78 -2.83 -0.98
N VAL A 27 10.63 -3.95 -1.67
CA VAL A 27 9.48 -4.19 -2.53
C VAL A 27 8.27 -4.17 -1.60
N ILE A 28 7.47 -3.11 -1.67
CA ILE A 28 6.15 -3.10 -1.04
C ILE A 28 5.35 -4.14 -1.83
N SER A 29 5.43 -5.40 -1.39
CA SER A 29 4.54 -6.45 -1.85
C SER A 29 3.16 -6.03 -1.39
N HIS A 30 2.41 -5.41 -2.31
CA HIS A 30 1.07 -4.96 -2.08
C HIS A 30 0.20 -6.21 -2.03
N ASP A 31 0.10 -6.82 -0.85
CA ASP A 31 -0.88 -7.87 -0.62
C ASP A 31 -2.26 -7.26 -0.88
N PRO A 32 -2.98 -7.70 -1.92
CA PRO A 32 -4.30 -7.16 -2.24
C PRO A 32 -5.29 -7.31 -1.07
N LYS A 33 -4.99 -8.14 -0.07
CA LYS A 33 -5.79 -8.30 1.16
C LYS A 33 -5.40 -7.35 2.30
N LYS A 34 -4.34 -6.54 2.17
CA LYS A 34 -3.96 -5.54 3.17
C LYS A 34 -3.97 -4.14 2.56
N PRO A 35 -5.03 -3.35 2.77
CA PRO A 35 -5.06 -1.99 2.29
C PRO A 35 -3.93 -1.18 2.95
N THR A 36 -3.16 -0.54 2.08
CA THR A 36 -1.99 0.25 2.45
C THR A 36 -2.42 1.59 3.05
N CYS A 37 -1.78 1.96 4.15
CA CYS A 37 -1.92 3.24 4.84
C CYS A 37 -1.89 4.45 3.88
N CYS A 38 -2.95 5.25 3.86
CA CYS A 38 -2.99 6.51 3.10
C CYS A 38 -2.35 7.66 3.89
N ARG A 39 -1.32 8.30 3.31
CA ARG A 39 -0.67 9.50 3.88
C ARG A 39 -1.02 10.79 3.14
N LYS A 40 -1.54 10.68 1.92
CA LYS A 40 -2.00 11.78 1.09
C LYS A 40 -3.33 11.38 0.47
N LEU A 41 -4.24 12.35 0.36
CA LEU A 41 -5.56 12.18 -0.21
C LEU A 41 -5.65 12.94 -1.53
N THR A 42 -6.44 12.44 -2.47
CA THR A 42 -6.84 13.15 -3.69
C THR A 42 -8.31 13.51 -3.64
N ASN A 43 -8.63 14.73 -4.10
CA ASN A 43 -10.00 15.18 -4.38
C ASN A 43 -10.39 14.99 -5.85
N LYS A 44 -9.45 14.54 -6.71
CA LYS A 44 -9.72 14.30 -8.13
C LYS A 44 -10.34 12.91 -8.32
N GLU A 45 -11.43 12.83 -9.09
CA GLU A 45 -12.04 11.55 -9.46
C GLU A 45 -11.11 10.74 -10.38
N PRO A 46 -10.73 9.51 -10.01
CA PRO A 46 -10.03 8.62 -10.92
C PRO A 46 -10.94 8.20 -12.07
N VAL A 47 -10.53 8.49 -13.30
CA VAL A 47 -11.27 8.10 -14.53
C VAL A 47 -11.01 6.63 -14.92
N VAL A 48 -10.13 5.94 -14.18
CA VAL A 48 -9.74 4.55 -14.44
C VAL A 48 -10.79 3.55 -13.94
N LYS A 49 -10.78 2.34 -14.51
CA LYS A 49 -11.61 1.22 -14.03
C LYS A 49 -11.12 0.76 -12.67
N ILE A 50 -12.04 0.80 -11.69
CA ILE A 50 -11.80 0.34 -10.32
C ILE A 50 -12.21 -1.14 -10.23
N THR A 51 -11.36 -1.94 -9.61
CA THR A 51 -11.57 -3.38 -9.39
C THR A 51 -11.97 -3.69 -7.96
N SER A 52 -11.46 -2.92 -6.99
CA SER A 52 -11.78 -3.08 -5.56
C SER A 52 -11.89 -1.73 -4.86
N CYS A 53 -12.67 -1.69 -3.79
CA CYS A 53 -12.84 -0.50 -2.97
C CYS A 53 -12.75 -0.86 -1.48
N TYR A 54 -12.07 -0.02 -0.69
CA TYR A 54 -11.93 -0.20 0.75
C TYR A 54 -12.16 1.12 1.50
N ILE A 55 -12.81 1.05 2.65
CA ILE A 55 -12.97 2.19 3.56
C ILE A 55 -11.96 2.03 4.69
N LEU A 56 -11.05 2.98 4.80
CA LEU A 56 -10.00 3.00 5.82
C LEU A 56 -10.31 4.05 6.90
N PRO A 57 -10.31 3.67 8.19
CA PRO A 57 -10.41 4.64 9.28
C PRO A 57 -9.09 5.41 9.45
N ALA A 58 -9.17 6.59 10.05
CA ALA A 58 -7.99 7.32 10.50
C ALA A 58 -7.28 6.55 11.61
N THR A 59 -5.94 6.58 11.59
CA THR A 59 -5.09 6.03 12.66
C THR A 59 -3.98 7.04 12.96
N ARG A 60 -3.14 6.77 13.98
CA ARG A 60 -2.02 7.67 14.34
C ARG A 60 -1.06 8.00 13.19
N LYS A 61 -0.97 7.14 12.16
CA LYS A 61 -0.02 7.30 11.05
C LYS A 61 -0.69 7.39 9.67
N CYS A 62 -2.01 7.22 9.59
CA CYS A 62 -2.75 7.12 8.35
C CYS A 62 -4.00 7.99 8.41
N LEU A 63 -4.32 8.63 7.29
CA LEU A 63 -5.53 9.41 7.12
C LEU A 63 -6.71 8.48 6.86
N ALA A 64 -7.90 8.90 7.29
CA ALA A 64 -9.14 8.29 6.84
C ALA A 64 -9.25 8.47 5.32
N ALA A 65 -9.58 7.40 4.60
CA ALA A 65 -9.62 7.42 3.16
C ALA A 65 -10.60 6.37 2.61
N VAL A 66 -11.17 6.67 1.46
CA VAL A 66 -11.74 5.62 0.60
C VAL A 66 -10.68 5.25 -0.42
N VAL A 67 -10.28 3.99 -0.45
CA VAL A 67 -9.21 3.48 -1.30
C VAL A 67 -9.82 2.77 -2.48
N PHE A 68 -9.52 3.26 -3.67
CA PHE A 68 -9.83 2.55 -4.90
C PHE A 68 -8.57 1.83 -5.42
N LEU A 69 -8.72 0.55 -5.74
CA LEU A 69 -7.73 -0.22 -6.45
C LEU A 69 -8.12 -0.29 -7.93
N ASP A 70 -7.22 0.10 -8.82
CA ASP A 70 -7.46 -0.04 -10.25
C ASP A 70 -7.01 -1.40 -10.80
N LYS A 71 -7.33 -1.67 -12.07
CA LYS A 71 -6.94 -2.91 -12.76
C LYS A 71 -5.42 -3.17 -12.81
N ASN A 72 -4.60 -2.15 -12.59
CA ASN A 72 -3.15 -2.24 -12.56
C ASN A 72 -2.63 -2.35 -11.11
N ASN A 73 -3.51 -2.62 -10.15
CA ASN A 73 -3.23 -2.67 -8.71
C ASN A 73 -2.67 -1.36 -8.15
N ARG A 74 -2.97 -0.21 -8.78
CA ARG A 74 -2.59 1.10 -8.22
C ARG A 74 -3.65 1.56 -7.23
N LEU A 75 -3.15 2.07 -6.11
CA LEU A 75 -3.98 2.63 -5.06
C LEU A 75 -4.28 4.10 -5.31
N HIS A 76 -5.55 4.45 -5.16
CA HIS A 76 -6.03 5.83 -5.17
C HIS A 76 -6.66 6.12 -3.81
N CYS A 77 -5.94 6.87 -2.97
CA CYS A 77 -6.42 7.31 -1.66
C CYS A 77 -7.32 8.53 -1.82
N ILE A 78 -8.63 8.32 -1.80
CA ILE A 78 -9.64 9.35 -2.00
C ILE A 78 -10.00 10.01 -0.67
N ASN A 79 -10.15 11.34 -0.69
CA ASN A 79 -10.72 12.08 0.42
C ASN A 79 -12.18 11.64 0.64
N PRO A 80 -12.56 11.15 1.84
CA PRO A 80 -13.94 10.77 2.14
C PRO A 80 -14.97 11.90 1.91
N GLU A 81 -14.53 13.16 1.97
CA GLU A 81 -15.38 14.34 1.79
C GLU A 81 -15.50 14.80 0.33
N ALA A 82 -14.92 14.08 -0.63
CA ALA A 82 -15.00 14.46 -2.03
C ALA A 82 -16.46 14.41 -2.54
N PRO A 83 -16.98 15.49 -3.17
CA PRO A 83 -18.42 15.60 -3.48
C PRO A 83 -18.91 14.55 -4.48
N TRP A 84 -18.03 14.08 -5.37
CA TRP A 84 -18.34 13.05 -6.38
C TRP A 84 -18.31 11.62 -5.82
N LEU A 85 -17.75 11.41 -4.62
CA LEU A 85 -17.41 10.09 -4.11
C LEU A 85 -18.65 9.20 -3.91
N SER A 86 -19.72 9.76 -3.33
CA SER A 86 -20.96 9.00 -3.08
C SER A 86 -21.57 8.50 -4.40
N GLU A 87 -21.64 9.36 -5.41
CA GLU A 87 -22.16 8.98 -6.72
C GLU A 87 -21.26 7.95 -7.41
N ARG A 88 -19.94 8.11 -7.31
CA ARG A 88 -18.99 7.14 -7.85
C ARG A 88 -19.10 5.78 -7.18
N ILE A 89 -19.27 5.70 -5.86
CA ILE A 89 -19.47 4.44 -5.15
C ILE A 89 -20.75 3.75 -5.63
N LYS A 90 -21.86 4.47 -5.79
CA LYS A 90 -23.11 3.90 -6.36
C LYS A 90 -22.89 3.32 -7.76
N ARG A 91 -22.15 4.02 -8.63
CA ARG A 91 -21.79 3.51 -9.96
C ARG A 91 -20.93 2.24 -9.88
N LEU A 92 -20.06 2.13 -8.89
CA LEU A 92 -19.25 0.92 -8.67
C LEU A 92 -20.11 -0.25 -8.20
N GLU A 93 -21.04 -0.02 -7.28
CA GLU A 93 -21.97 -1.04 -6.77
C GLU A 93 -22.85 -1.59 -7.88
N GLN A 94 -23.37 -0.72 -8.77
CA GLN A 94 -24.12 -1.14 -9.96
C GLN A 94 -23.31 -2.02 -10.91
N ASN A 95 -21.98 -1.87 -10.91
CA ASN A 95 -21.05 -2.67 -11.69
C ASN A 95 -20.50 -3.88 -10.91
N GLY A 96 -21.07 -4.20 -9.75
CA GLY A 96 -20.69 -5.36 -8.93
C GLY A 96 -19.45 -5.15 -8.06
N VAL A 97 -18.99 -3.92 -7.85
CA VAL A 97 -17.86 -3.58 -6.97
C VAL A 97 -18.40 -2.91 -5.72
N THR A 98 -18.34 -3.62 -4.59
CA THR A 98 -18.73 -3.09 -3.28
C THR A 98 -17.52 -2.59 -2.51
N CYS A 99 -17.70 -1.51 -1.72
CA CYS A 99 -16.66 -1.00 -0.84
C CYS A 99 -16.63 -1.76 0.48
N GLU A 100 -15.51 -2.39 0.79
CA GLU A 100 -15.34 -3.15 2.03
C GLU A 100 -14.86 -2.24 3.16
N ASP A 101 -15.55 -2.31 4.31
CA ASP A 101 -15.10 -1.62 5.52
C ASP A 101 -13.97 -2.41 6.18
N TYR A 102 -12.78 -1.82 6.21
CA TYR A 102 -11.60 -2.49 6.71
C TYR A 102 -11.66 -2.76 8.22
N THR A 103 -12.47 -2.01 8.97
CA THR A 103 -12.67 -2.26 10.41
C THR A 103 -13.34 -3.60 10.67
N LYS A 104 -14.28 -4.01 9.81
CA LYS A 104 -15.00 -5.29 9.90
C LYS A 104 -14.18 -6.47 9.39
N SER A 105 -13.28 -6.22 8.45
CA SER A 105 -12.37 -7.24 7.89
C SER A 105 -11.34 -7.71 8.92
N LYS A 106 -10.77 -6.78 9.71
CA LYS A 106 -9.81 -7.09 10.80
C LYS A 106 -10.35 -8.07 11.84
N ASP A 107 -11.66 -8.02 12.11
CA ASP A 107 -12.32 -8.88 13.10
C ASP A 107 -12.33 -10.35 12.63
N LYS A 108 -12.68 -10.58 11.35
CA LYS A 108 -12.71 -11.92 10.75
C LYS A 108 -11.33 -12.59 10.69
N ASP A 109 -10.29 -11.83 10.40
CA ASP A 109 -8.91 -12.34 10.37
C ASP A 109 -8.35 -12.66 11.78
N MET A 110 -8.90 -12.05 12.83
CA MET A 110 -8.56 -12.37 14.22
C MET A 110 -9.27 -13.63 14.72
N VAL A 111 -10.52 -13.83 14.29
CA VAL A 111 -11.30 -15.05 14.55
C VAL A 111 -10.68 -16.27 13.85
N ALA A 112 -10.19 -16.13 12.61
CA ALA A 112 -9.57 -17.24 11.87
C ALA A 112 -8.17 -17.65 12.36
N LYS A 113 -7.58 -16.92 13.31
CA LYS A 113 -6.29 -17.28 13.94
C LYS A 113 -6.43 -18.07 15.24
N HIS A 114 -7.65 -18.28 15.72
CA HIS A 114 -7.94 -18.98 16.98
C HIS A 114 -8.78 -20.26 16.80
N VAL A 115 -8.89 -20.78 15.57
CA VAL A 115 -9.47 -22.10 15.26
C VAL A 115 -8.39 -23.01 14.72
#